data_AF-A0A1V2B9R9-F1
#
_entry.id   AF-A0A1V2B9R9-F1
#
_cell.length_a   1.000
_cell.length_b   1.000
_cell.length_c   1.000
_cell.angle_alpha   90.00
_cell.angle_beta   90.00
_cell.angle_gamma   90.00
#
_symmetry.space_group_name_H-M   'P 1'
#
loop_
_entity.id
_entity.type
_entity.pdbx_description
1 polymer ?
#
loop_
_entity_poly.entity_id
_entity_poly.type
_entity_poly.pdbx_seq_one_letter_code
_entity_poly.pdbx_strand_id
1 'polypeptide(L)'
;MQEVPEDRIRFWTECLSNRNLGRLQAIQKDSYLVDITSINDDELIEIIKKHLEEVEMETYEDQVGKLCGGIALIENDQFYIKPNCCGDIGNLTDWEDMLEAPEGEWKQLWIGHPWVYYRPASQVIEISDYTESMEKISLLITISKSDLQRELKKIRLEQENFEKRIQQALEKMGVGESEEIAKLMTRNE
;
A
#
# COMPACT_ATOMS: atom_id res chain seq x y z
N MET A 1 -5.21 8.99 -22.89
CA MET A 1 -3.96 9.33 -22.18
C MET A 1 -3.93 10.85 -22.05
N GLN A 2 -4.35 11.40 -20.91
CA GLN A 2 -4.24 12.85 -20.67
C GLN A 2 -2.80 13.11 -20.21
N GLU A 3 -2.08 14.00 -20.91
CA GLU A 3 -0.79 14.49 -20.46
C GLU A 3 -0.97 15.20 -19.11
N VAL A 4 -0.25 14.73 -18.09
CA VAL A 4 -0.18 15.42 -16.81
C VAL A 4 0.78 16.60 -17.00
N PRO A 5 0.41 17.83 -16.59
CA PRO A 5 1.30 18.98 -16.75
C PRO A 5 2.60 18.77 -15.98
N GLU A 6 3.75 19.04 -16.61
CA GLU A 6 5.10 18.99 -16.00
C GLU A 6 5.17 19.72 -14.65
N ASP A 7 4.33 20.73 -14.46
CA ASP A 7 4.18 21.48 -13.21
C ASP A 7 3.77 20.62 -12.00
N ARG A 8 3.04 19.51 -12.18
CA ARG A 8 2.67 18.62 -11.06
C ARG A 8 3.83 17.76 -10.58
N ILE A 9 4.63 17.23 -11.51
CA ILE A 9 5.85 16.49 -11.17
C ILE A 9 6.82 17.43 -10.44
N ARG A 10 7.03 18.64 -10.99
CA ARG A 10 7.89 19.65 -10.36
C ARG A 10 7.40 20.00 -8.96
N PHE A 11 6.11 20.25 -8.79
CA PHE A 11 5.52 20.56 -7.49
C PHE A 11 5.74 19.44 -6.48
N TRP A 12 5.52 18.18 -6.85
CA TRP A 12 5.77 17.04 -5.97
C TRP A 12 7.24 16.93 -5.57
N THR A 13 8.17 17.02 -6.52
CA THR A 13 9.62 16.99 -6.24
C THR A 13 10.05 18.15 -5.34
N GLU A 14 9.49 19.35 -5.53
CA GLU A 14 9.74 20.51 -4.66
C GLU A 14 9.20 20.28 -3.24
N CYS A 15 7.99 19.72 -3.10
CA CYS A 15 7.42 19.36 -1.80
C CYS A 15 8.28 18.34 -1.05
N LEU A 16 8.81 17.33 -1.75
CA LEU A 16 9.69 16.33 -1.16
C LEU A 16 11.06 16.89 -0.77
N SER A 17 11.67 17.67 -1.65
CA SER A 17 13.00 18.25 -1.42
C SER A 17 13.01 19.18 -0.22
N ASN A 18 11.93 19.96 -0.02
CA ASN A 18 11.77 20.84 1.13
C ASN A 18 11.57 20.11 2.47
N ARG A 19 11.45 18.77 2.46
CA ARG A 19 11.18 17.92 3.63
C ARG A 19 12.22 16.82 3.84
N ASN A 20 13.39 16.94 3.21
CA ASN A 20 14.44 15.90 3.21
C ASN A 20 14.00 14.54 2.60
N LEU A 21 12.95 14.53 1.78
CA LEU A 21 12.41 13.34 1.10
C LEU A 21 12.80 13.28 -0.38
N GLY A 22 13.83 14.02 -0.78
CA GLY A 22 14.19 14.22 -2.19
C GLY A 22 14.75 12.98 -2.91
N ARG A 23 14.96 11.86 -2.21
CA ARG A 23 15.45 10.60 -2.81
C ARG A 23 14.34 9.59 -3.04
N LEU A 24 13.14 9.82 -2.50
CA LEU A 24 11.97 9.00 -2.76
C LEU A 24 11.69 8.95 -4.26
N GLN A 25 11.46 7.74 -4.76
CA GLN A 25 11.11 7.50 -6.15
C GLN A 25 9.69 6.95 -6.23
N ALA A 26 8.87 7.57 -7.07
CA ALA A 26 7.55 7.06 -7.34
C ALA A 26 7.66 5.75 -8.14
N ILE A 27 6.78 4.78 -7.85
CA ILE A 27 6.72 3.48 -8.56
C ILE A 27 6.42 3.61 -10.06
N GLN A 28 5.89 4.76 -10.48
CA GLN A 28 5.60 5.09 -11.88
C GLN A 28 5.71 6.61 -12.06
N LYS A 29 6.05 7.05 -13.27
CA LYS A 29 5.87 8.45 -13.67
C LYS A 29 4.41 8.85 -13.41
N ASP A 30 4.22 10.05 -12.86
CA ASP A 30 2.90 10.61 -12.51
C ASP A 30 2.17 9.91 -11.35
N SER A 31 2.89 9.12 -10.54
CA SER A 31 2.42 8.55 -9.28
C SER A 31 3.02 9.26 -8.06
N TYR A 32 2.34 9.15 -6.92
CA TYR A 32 2.86 9.57 -5.61
C TYR A 32 3.16 8.38 -4.70
N LEU A 33 2.90 7.16 -5.17
CA LEU A 33 3.15 5.93 -4.44
C LEU A 33 4.63 5.58 -4.50
N VAL A 34 5.19 5.20 -3.38
CA VAL A 34 6.60 4.83 -3.22
C VAL A 34 6.68 3.38 -2.76
N ASP A 35 7.63 2.64 -3.32
CA ASP A 35 7.93 1.28 -2.88
C ASP A 35 8.60 1.32 -1.49
N ILE A 36 8.00 0.67 -0.50
CA ILE A 36 8.48 0.63 0.88
C ILE A 36 9.92 0.07 0.99
N THR A 37 10.33 -0.77 0.05
CA THR A 37 11.68 -1.36 0.01
C THR A 37 12.74 -0.36 -0.44
N SER A 38 12.33 0.71 -1.14
CA SER A 38 13.22 1.75 -1.66
C SER A 38 13.45 2.91 -0.68
N ILE A 39 12.58 3.06 0.33
CA ILE A 39 12.67 4.12 1.33
C ILE A 39 13.90 3.88 2.20
N ASN A 40 14.82 4.85 2.30
CA ASN A 40 15.96 4.76 3.23
C ASN A 40 15.58 5.20 4.65
N ASP A 41 16.46 4.93 5.62
CA ASP A 41 16.17 5.17 7.04
C ASP A 41 15.97 6.66 7.39
N ASP A 42 16.70 7.57 6.75
CA ASP A 42 16.57 9.01 7.01
C ASP A 42 15.20 9.51 6.54
N GLU A 43 14.77 9.09 5.35
CA GLU A 43 13.45 9.44 4.81
C GLU A 43 12.33 8.78 5.60
N LEU A 44 12.52 7.54 6.06
CA LEU A 44 11.56 6.84 6.90
C LEU A 44 11.31 7.60 8.21
N ILE A 45 12.36 8.12 8.85
CA ILE A 45 12.25 8.94 10.07
C ILE A 45 11.40 10.19 9.80
N GLU A 46 11.65 10.90 8.68
CA GLU A 46 10.88 12.10 8.34
C GLU A 46 9.41 11.79 8.01
N ILE A 47 9.14 10.65 7.35
CA ILE A 47 7.78 10.15 7.12
C ILE A 47 7.07 9.89 8.45
N ILE A 48 7.72 9.17 9.38
CA ILE A 48 7.16 8.82 10.69
C ILE A 48 6.90 10.08 11.52
N LYS A 49 7.85 11.03 11.57
CA LYS A 49 7.65 12.33 12.25
C LYS A 49 6.41 13.05 11.74
N LYS A 50 6.23 13.08 10.42
CA LYS A 50 5.06 13.75 9.83
C LYS A 50 3.76 13.00 10.14
N HIS A 51 3.81 11.67 10.15
CA HIS A 51 2.66 10.82 10.47
C HIS A 51 2.20 10.98 11.93
N LEU A 52 3.13 11.21 12.85
CA LEU A 52 2.87 11.38 14.28
C LEU A 52 2.76 12.84 14.74
N GLU A 53 2.84 13.83 13.84
CA GLU A 53 2.94 15.25 14.21
C GLU A 53 1.77 15.75 15.07
N GLU A 54 0.58 15.17 14.86
CA GLU A 54 -0.66 15.53 15.57
C GLU A 54 -1.10 14.47 16.59
N VAL A 55 -0.29 13.45 16.85
CA VAL A 55 -0.62 12.35 17.77
C VAL A 55 -0.21 12.71 19.20
N GLU A 56 -1.15 12.64 20.13
CA GLU A 56 -0.85 12.73 21.57
C GLU A 56 -0.40 11.37 22.10
N MET A 57 0.89 11.25 22.45
CA MET A 57 1.49 9.97 22.84
C MET A 57 0.92 9.37 24.14
N GLU A 58 0.20 10.14 24.95
CA GLU A 58 -0.49 9.64 26.15
C GLU A 58 -1.79 8.88 25.82
N THR A 59 -2.33 9.04 24.60
CA THR A 59 -3.60 8.44 24.14
C THR A 59 -3.51 8.05 22.66
N TYR A 60 -2.39 7.44 22.28
CA TYR A 60 -1.99 7.23 20.90
C TYR A 60 -2.79 6.14 20.19
N GLU A 61 -3.40 5.21 20.93
CA GLU A 61 -4.01 3.98 20.40
C GLU A 61 -5.12 4.25 19.39
N ASP A 62 -5.91 5.30 19.60
CA ASP A 62 -7.00 5.73 18.71
C ASP A 62 -6.57 6.82 17.70
N GLN A 63 -5.33 7.32 17.81
CA GLN A 63 -4.82 8.46 17.04
C GLN A 63 -3.80 8.06 15.98
N VAL A 64 -3.02 7.00 16.24
CA VAL A 64 -2.05 6.48 15.28
C VAL A 64 -2.81 5.84 14.13
N GLY A 65 -2.91 6.59 13.04
CA GLY A 65 -3.45 6.10 11.79
C GLY A 65 -2.53 5.07 11.13
N LYS A 66 -3.07 4.32 10.17
CA LYS A 66 -2.28 3.44 9.31
C LYS A 66 -1.57 4.27 8.23
N LEU A 67 -0.45 3.76 7.74
CA LEU A 67 0.22 4.36 6.59
C LEU A 67 -0.62 4.17 5.32
N CYS A 68 -0.93 5.29 4.66
CA CYS A 68 -1.63 5.29 3.38
C CYS A 68 -0.83 4.51 2.33
N GLY A 69 -1.52 3.66 1.57
CA GLY A 69 -0.87 2.81 0.57
C GLY A 69 -1.65 1.54 0.30
N GLY A 70 -0.94 0.45 0.00
CA GLY A 70 -1.50 -0.86 -0.29
C GLY A 70 -0.61 -1.64 -1.25
N ILE A 71 -1.18 -2.68 -1.85
CA ILE A 71 -0.50 -3.56 -2.79
C ILE A 71 -0.79 -3.11 -4.23
N ALA A 72 0.25 -3.08 -5.06
CA ALA A 72 0.14 -2.84 -6.50
C ALA A 72 0.30 -4.16 -7.28
N LEU A 73 -0.55 -4.37 -8.29
CA LEU A 73 -0.45 -5.50 -9.22
C LEU A 73 0.21 -5.02 -10.51
N ILE A 74 1.37 -5.59 -10.81
CA ILE A 74 2.17 -5.27 -11.99
C ILE A 74 2.43 -6.56 -12.77
N GLU A 75 2.15 -6.53 -14.07
CA GLU A 75 2.50 -7.62 -14.99
C GLU A 75 3.05 -7.01 -16.28
N ASN A 76 4.19 -7.51 -16.79
CA ASN A 76 4.86 -7.01 -18.00
C ASN A 76 5.08 -5.48 -17.98
N ASP A 77 5.59 -4.95 -16.86
CA ASP A 77 5.82 -3.51 -16.63
C ASP A 77 4.56 -2.62 -16.71
N GLN A 78 3.37 -3.22 -16.72
CA GLN A 78 2.09 -2.53 -16.71
C GLN A 78 1.42 -2.64 -15.35
N PHE A 79 1.01 -1.50 -14.81
CA PHE A 79 0.17 -1.43 -13.61
C PHE A 79 -1.28 -1.75 -13.96
N TYR A 80 -1.82 -2.79 -13.35
CA TYR A 80 -3.23 -3.15 -13.44
C TYR A 80 -3.99 -2.66 -12.20
N ILE A 81 -3.44 -2.91 -11.02
CA ILE A 81 -3.98 -2.44 -9.75
C ILE A 81 -2.94 -1.55 -9.08
N LYS A 82 -3.41 -0.41 -8.59
CA LYS A 82 -2.69 0.54 -7.76
C LYS A 82 -3.53 0.86 -6.52
N PRO A 83 -2.89 1.04 -5.35
CA PRO A 83 -3.53 1.63 -4.19
C PRO A 83 -4.19 2.97 -4.53
N ASN A 84 -5.40 3.14 -4.03
CA ASN A 84 -6.23 4.33 -4.23
C ASN A 84 -6.41 5.12 -2.94
N CYS A 85 -7.14 6.23 -3.03
CA CYS A 85 -7.46 7.08 -1.89
C CYS A 85 -8.14 6.26 -0.78
N CYS A 86 -7.70 6.46 0.46
CA CYS A 86 -8.15 5.70 1.65
C CYS A 86 -7.72 4.22 1.72
N GLY A 87 -6.83 3.77 0.83
CA GLY A 87 -6.12 2.50 1.00
C GLY A 87 -5.03 2.62 2.06
N ASP A 88 -4.74 1.52 2.75
CA ASP A 88 -3.62 1.40 3.69
C ASP A 88 -2.74 0.18 3.38
N ILE A 89 -1.49 0.23 3.82
CA ILE A 89 -0.51 -0.85 3.59
C ILE A 89 -0.85 -2.16 4.32
N GLY A 90 -1.81 -2.12 5.24
CA GLY A 90 -2.22 -3.25 6.07
C GLY A 90 -3.19 -4.21 5.42
N ASN A 91 -3.66 -3.93 4.20
CA ASN A 91 -4.70 -4.75 3.60
C ASN A 91 -4.21 -6.06 2.94
N LEU A 92 -3.10 -6.64 3.40
CA LEU A 92 -2.53 -7.86 2.81
C LEU A 92 -3.44 -9.09 3.01
N THR A 93 -4.12 -9.18 4.15
CA THR A 93 -5.01 -10.31 4.46
C THR A 93 -6.15 -10.46 3.45
N ASP A 94 -6.76 -9.35 2.97
CA ASP A 94 -7.80 -9.41 1.94
C ASP A 94 -7.28 -10.03 0.63
N TRP A 95 -6.00 -9.82 0.29
CA TRP A 95 -5.37 -10.42 -0.89
C TRP A 95 -5.08 -11.90 -0.69
N GLU A 96 -4.65 -12.30 0.51
CA GLU A 96 -4.41 -13.70 0.87
C GLU A 96 -5.71 -14.51 0.87
N ASP A 97 -6.80 -13.93 1.39
CA ASP A 97 -8.13 -14.52 1.43
C ASP A 97 -8.68 -14.86 0.03
N MET A 98 -8.20 -14.18 -1.02
CA MET A 98 -8.58 -14.50 -2.41
C MET A 98 -8.17 -15.91 -2.82
N LEU A 99 -7.08 -16.45 -2.25
CA LEU A 99 -6.58 -17.78 -2.57
C LEU A 99 -7.46 -18.89 -2.00
N GLU A 100 -8.10 -18.63 -0.86
CA GLU A 100 -8.94 -19.58 -0.11
C GLU A 100 -10.45 -19.38 -0.38
N ALA A 101 -10.82 -18.30 -1.07
CA ALA A 101 -12.20 -17.99 -1.39
C ALA A 101 -12.84 -19.06 -2.32
N PRO A 102 -14.13 -19.42 -2.08
CA PRO A 102 -14.89 -20.28 -2.99
C PRO A 102 -14.93 -19.73 -4.42
N GLU A 103 -14.95 -20.65 -5.37
CA GLU A 103 -14.98 -20.31 -6.79
C GLU A 103 -16.34 -19.74 -7.24
N GLY A 104 -16.30 -18.91 -8.28
CA GLY A 104 -17.48 -18.55 -9.08
C GLY A 104 -18.19 -17.25 -8.73
N GLU A 105 -18.04 -16.75 -7.49
CA GLU A 105 -18.67 -15.49 -7.08
C GLU A 105 -17.67 -14.32 -7.05
N TRP A 106 -18.13 -13.15 -7.50
CA TRP A 106 -17.37 -11.91 -7.38
C TRP A 106 -17.42 -11.42 -5.94
N LYS A 107 -16.25 -11.12 -5.39
CA LYS A 107 -16.07 -10.59 -4.04
C LYS A 107 -15.31 -9.28 -4.12
N GLN A 108 -15.64 -8.35 -3.23
CA GLN A 108 -14.95 -7.07 -3.16
C GLN A 108 -13.52 -7.27 -2.63
N LEU A 109 -12.56 -6.59 -3.24
CA LEU A 109 -11.21 -6.39 -2.72
C LEU A 109 -11.02 -4.90 -2.45
N TRP A 110 -10.85 -4.54 -1.18
CA TRP A 110 -10.64 -3.15 -0.82
C TRP A 110 -9.21 -2.70 -1.17
N ILE A 111 -9.07 -1.61 -1.92
CA ILE A 111 -7.78 -1.00 -2.24
C ILE A 111 -7.82 0.53 -2.11
N GLY A 112 -8.81 1.03 -1.37
CA GLY A 112 -9.26 2.42 -1.45
C GLY A 112 -10.32 2.63 -2.54
N HIS A 113 -10.83 3.86 -2.66
CA HIS A 113 -11.87 4.22 -3.63
C HIS A 113 -11.27 4.76 -4.94
N PRO A 114 -11.75 4.31 -6.13
CA PRO A 114 -12.63 3.16 -6.33
C PRO A 114 -11.92 1.84 -6.02
N TRP A 115 -12.68 0.81 -5.66
CA TRP A 115 -12.16 -0.54 -5.38
C TRP A 115 -12.31 -1.48 -6.59
N VAL A 116 -11.90 -2.74 -6.42
CA VAL A 116 -12.06 -3.80 -7.44
C VAL A 116 -12.78 -5.02 -6.86
N TYR A 117 -13.18 -5.92 -7.74
CA TYR A 117 -13.73 -7.21 -7.40
C TYR A 117 -12.81 -8.32 -7.89
N TYR A 118 -12.80 -9.45 -7.20
CA TYR A 118 -12.10 -10.65 -7.63
C TYR A 118 -13.04 -11.85 -7.67
N ARG A 119 -12.72 -12.83 -8.52
CA ARG A 119 -13.43 -14.11 -8.61
C ARG A 119 -12.42 -15.24 -8.78
N PRO A 120 -12.31 -16.16 -7.81
CA PRO A 120 -11.49 -17.36 -7.98
C PRO A 120 -12.10 -18.29 -9.03
N ALA A 121 -11.26 -18.86 -9.90
CA ALA A 121 -11.63 -19.85 -10.89
C ALA A 121 -10.52 -20.91 -11.04
N SER A 122 -10.75 -22.13 -10.58
CA SER A 122 -9.77 -23.23 -10.53
C SER A 122 -8.34 -22.80 -10.17
N GLN A 123 -7.47 -22.54 -11.16
CA GLN A 123 -6.05 -22.21 -11.02
C GLN A 123 -5.73 -20.71 -11.14
N VAL A 124 -6.74 -19.87 -11.36
CA VAL A 124 -6.57 -18.43 -11.58
C VAL A 124 -7.49 -17.62 -10.67
N ILE A 125 -7.18 -16.34 -10.54
CA ILE A 125 -8.05 -15.31 -9.97
C ILE A 125 -8.30 -14.28 -11.06
N GLU A 126 -9.56 -14.03 -11.34
CA GLU A 126 -10.00 -12.94 -12.19
C GLU A 126 -10.18 -11.69 -11.35
N ILE A 127 -9.68 -10.54 -11.82
CA ILE A 127 -9.82 -9.26 -11.15
C ILE A 127 -10.54 -8.30 -12.10
N SER A 128 -11.50 -7.56 -11.57
CA SER A 128 -12.29 -6.59 -12.32
C SER A 128 -11.54 -5.29 -12.57
N ASP A 129 -12.07 -4.48 -13.48
CA ASP A 129 -11.74 -3.07 -13.56
C ASP A 129 -12.29 -2.34 -12.32
N TYR A 130 -11.82 -1.12 -12.10
CA TYR A 130 -12.23 -0.27 -10.99
C TYR A 130 -13.72 0.07 -11.08
N THR A 131 -14.48 -0.29 -10.04
CA THR A 131 -15.92 0.00 -9.97
C THR A 131 -16.40 -0.01 -8.53
N GLU A 132 -17.29 0.93 -8.20
CA GLU A 132 -18.01 0.95 -6.92
C GLU A 132 -19.34 0.15 -6.98
N SER A 133 -19.63 -0.48 -8.12
CA SER A 133 -20.88 -1.18 -8.38
C SER A 133 -20.63 -2.60 -8.90
N MET A 134 -21.28 -3.57 -8.25
CA MET A 134 -21.33 -4.96 -8.71
C MET A 134 -22.07 -5.14 -10.04
N GLU A 135 -22.90 -4.18 -10.45
CA GLU A 135 -23.67 -4.27 -11.70
C GLU A 135 -22.82 -3.98 -12.96
N LYS A 136 -21.61 -3.42 -12.78
CA LYS A 136 -20.72 -2.96 -13.85
C LYS A 136 -19.36 -3.63 -13.81
N ILE A 137 -19.31 -4.90 -13.38
CA ILE A 137 -18.07 -5.65 -13.33
C ILE A 137 -17.62 -6.01 -14.76
N SER A 138 -16.48 -5.47 -15.16
CA SER A 138 -15.74 -5.87 -16.36
C SER A 138 -14.43 -6.52 -15.94
N LEU A 139 -14.04 -7.61 -16.59
CA LEU A 139 -12.74 -8.26 -16.35
C LEU A 139 -11.60 -7.33 -16.78
N LEU A 140 -10.63 -7.10 -15.89
CA LEU A 140 -9.41 -6.33 -16.16
C LEU A 140 -8.23 -7.25 -16.44
N ILE A 141 -8.02 -8.25 -15.58
CA ILE A 141 -6.88 -9.17 -15.66
C ILE A 141 -7.23 -10.53 -15.04
N THR A 142 -6.53 -11.56 -15.50
CA THR A 142 -6.56 -12.90 -14.91
C THR A 142 -5.15 -13.26 -14.49
N ILE A 143 -4.96 -13.63 -13.23
CA ILE A 143 -3.66 -13.97 -12.66
C ILE A 143 -3.63 -15.42 -12.16
N SER A 144 -2.46 -16.04 -12.25
CA SER A 144 -2.22 -17.37 -11.71
C SER A 144 -2.27 -17.37 -10.18
N LYS A 145 -3.01 -18.31 -9.57
CA LYS A 145 -3.05 -18.47 -8.11
C LYS A 145 -1.68 -18.80 -7.53
N SER A 146 -0.89 -19.63 -8.23
CA SER A 146 0.43 -20.03 -7.75
C SER A 146 1.44 -18.89 -7.79
N ASP A 147 1.35 -18.02 -8.81
CA ASP A 147 2.17 -16.82 -8.90
C ASP A 147 1.76 -15.80 -7.85
N LEU A 148 0.46 -15.53 -7.69
CA LEU A 148 -0.04 -14.66 -6.63
C LEU A 148 0.43 -15.15 -5.26
N GLN A 149 0.25 -16.42 -4.95
CA GLN A 149 0.67 -16.99 -3.66
C GLN A 149 2.18 -16.82 -3.41
N ARG A 150 3.01 -16.94 -4.45
CA ARG A 150 4.46 -16.74 -4.32
C ARG A 150 4.79 -15.27 -4.05
N GLU A 151 4.15 -14.33 -4.76
CA GLU A 151 4.42 -12.91 -4.58
C GLU A 151 3.86 -12.38 -3.25
N LEU A 152 2.68 -12.83 -2.80
CA LEU A 152 2.13 -12.46 -1.49
C LEU A 152 3.04 -12.88 -0.34
N LYS A 153 3.72 -14.04 -0.44
CA LYS A 153 4.73 -14.45 0.56
C LYS A 153 5.93 -13.50 0.62
N LYS A 154 6.34 -12.90 -0.51
CA LYS A 154 7.41 -11.89 -0.52
C LYS A 154 6.92 -10.60 0.10
N ILE A 155 5.72 -10.15 -0.28
CA ILE A 155 5.10 -8.93 0.25
C ILE A 155 4.93 -9.04 1.78
N ARG A 156 4.52 -10.21 2.30
CA ARG A 156 4.43 -10.45 3.75
C ARG A 156 5.77 -10.23 4.45
N LEU A 157 6.85 -10.79 3.90
CA LEU A 157 8.20 -10.59 4.44
C LEU A 157 8.65 -9.12 4.33
N GLU A 158 8.30 -8.44 3.25
CA GLU A 158 8.59 -7.01 3.06
C GLU A 158 7.84 -6.14 4.07
N GLN A 159 6.56 -6.43 4.34
CA GLN A 159 5.75 -5.75 5.34
C GLN A 159 6.31 -5.97 6.76
N GLU A 160 6.66 -7.20 7.14
CA GLU A 160 7.30 -7.52 8.42
C GLU A 160 8.63 -6.78 8.59
N ASN A 161 9.44 -6.71 7.53
CA ASN A 161 10.70 -5.97 7.57
C ASN A 161 10.47 -4.47 7.69
N PHE A 162 9.46 -3.93 7.00
CA PHE A 162 9.12 -2.52 7.06
C PHE A 162 8.58 -2.11 8.44
N GLU A 163 7.75 -2.94 9.07
CA GLU A 163 7.32 -2.76 10.46
C GLU A 163 8.51 -2.67 11.42
N LYS A 164 9.47 -3.61 11.32
CA LYS A 164 10.70 -3.57 12.13
C LYS A 164 11.52 -2.30 11.90
N ARG A 165 11.59 -1.81 10.66
CA ARG A 165 12.28 -0.56 10.34
C ARG A 165 11.57 0.65 10.94
N ILE A 166 10.23 0.66 10.96
CA ILE A 166 9.43 1.69 11.63
C ILE A 166 9.70 1.65 13.14
N GLN A 167 9.66 0.48 13.77
CA GLN A 167 10.00 0.30 15.19
C GLN A 167 11.39 0.88 15.51
N GLN A 168 12.41 0.52 14.73
CA GLN A 168 13.77 1.02 14.93
C GLN A 168 13.88 2.54 14.75
N ALA A 169 13.13 3.12 13.81
CA ALA A 169 13.09 4.56 13.61
C ALA A 169 12.44 5.28 14.81
N LEU A 170 11.33 4.73 15.34
CA LEU A 170 10.67 5.22 16.55
C LEU A 170 11.61 5.17 17.76
N GLU A 171 12.34 4.07 17.95
CA GLU A 171 13.34 3.92 19.02
C GLU A 171 14.46 4.96 18.91
N LYS A 172 14.98 5.20 17.70
CA LYS A 172 15.98 6.26 17.44
C LYS A 172 15.44 7.66 17.78
N MET A 173 14.13 7.87 17.63
CA MET A 173 13.45 9.13 17.98
C MET A 173 13.14 9.24 19.48
N GLY A 174 13.37 8.19 20.28
CA GLY A 174 13.05 8.17 21.70
C GLY A 174 11.56 8.02 21.99
N VAL A 175 10.79 7.50 21.03
CA VAL A 175 9.36 7.20 21.18
C VAL A 175 9.21 5.89 21.96
N GLY A 176 8.46 5.93 23.06
CA GLY A 176 8.05 4.73 23.80
C GLY A 176 7.08 3.87 22.99
N GLU A 177 6.82 2.65 23.44
CA GLU A 177 5.79 1.77 22.85
C GLU A 177 6.02 1.53 21.33
N SER A 178 7.27 1.61 20.88
CA SER A 178 7.67 1.61 19.47
C SER A 178 7.16 0.40 18.68
N GLU A 179 7.14 -0.78 19.29
CA GLU A 179 6.63 -2.02 18.68
C GLU A 179 5.12 -1.92 18.41
N GLU A 180 4.35 -1.42 19.39
CA GLU A 180 2.90 -1.30 19.27
C GLU A 180 2.50 -0.25 18.24
N ILE A 181 3.16 0.91 18.26
CA ILE A 181 2.94 1.97 17.27
C ILE A 181 3.31 1.48 15.85
N ALA A 182 4.41 0.74 15.69
CA ALA A 182 4.79 0.18 14.40
C ALA A 182 3.74 -0.80 13.85
N LYS A 183 3.16 -1.64 14.72
CA LYS A 183 2.04 -2.52 14.37
C LYS A 183 0.79 -1.75 13.98
N LEU A 184 0.41 -0.69 14.71
CA LEU A 184 -0.73 0.15 14.35
C LEU A 184 -0.54 0.82 12.98
N MET A 185 0.65 1.33 12.70
CA MET A 185 0.98 2.00 11.44
C MET A 185 0.95 1.05 10.22
N THR A 186 1.31 -0.21 10.40
CA THR A 186 1.40 -1.21 9.33
C THR A 186 0.20 -2.15 9.26
N ARG A 187 -0.56 -2.26 10.34
CA ARG A 187 -1.62 -3.25 10.58
C ARG A 187 -1.24 -4.65 10.11
N ASN A 188 -0.01 -5.05 10.44
CA ASN A 188 0.49 -6.38 10.15
C ASN A 188 -0.11 -7.36 11.17
N GLU A 189 -1.26 -7.92 10.81
CA GLU A 189 -2.00 -8.97 11.53
C GLU A 189 -1.69 -10.36 10.95
#